data_AF-A0A930V9M1-F1
#
_entry.id   AF-A0A930V9M1-F1
#
_cell.length_a   1.000
_cell.length_b   1.000
_cell.length_c   1.000
_cell.angle_alpha   90.00
_cell.angle_beta   90.00
_cell.angle_gamma   90.00
#
_symmetry.space_group_name_H-M   'P 1'
#
loop_
_entity.id
_entity.type
_entity.pdbx_description
1 polymer ?
#
loop_
_entity_poly.entity_id
_entity_poly.type
_entity_poly.pdbx_seq_one_letter_code
_entity_poly.pdbx_strand_id
1 'polypeptide(L)'
;MSRPDPVTSARSLVTARFPDAVQAWLAGSVTTGTATETSDLDITVLLAEGDVHRESLEHEGWPVELFVHVESSIRHLVAQDLGRRRPTMARLVALGVPLVDGEGGADIRRHCEQVLADGPGPLAPEAMEYARYALTDLLDDLRGGGPAEVVGAVAVEVWRETADLLLAAHHRWSGSGKWLVRELAALDLAEHTAYAAVLHDALHSALSGDHAPLQDQADAVLGLVGGPLWAGYRAEARL
;
A
#
# COMPACT_ATOMS: atom_id res chain seq x y z
N MET A 1 24.29 -20.10 -9.40
CA MET A 1 23.56 -21.17 -8.71
C MET A 1 22.12 -20.69 -8.56
N SER A 2 21.11 -21.55 -8.78
CA SER A 2 19.72 -21.17 -8.51
C SER A 2 19.57 -20.89 -7.02
N ARG A 3 18.85 -19.82 -6.66
CA ARG A 3 18.52 -19.55 -5.25
C ARG A 3 17.77 -20.75 -4.66
N PRO A 4 18.00 -21.10 -3.38
CA PRO A 4 17.21 -22.13 -2.72
C PRO A 4 15.75 -21.69 -2.59
N ASP A 5 14.90 -22.65 -2.24
CA ASP A 5 13.49 -22.38 -1.94
C ASP A 5 13.35 -21.27 -0.88
N PRO A 6 12.54 -20.22 -1.12
CA PRO A 6 12.48 -19.03 -0.27
C PRO A 6 12.01 -19.34 1.15
N VAL A 7 11.07 -20.27 1.33
CA VAL A 7 10.58 -20.65 2.67
C VAL A 7 11.68 -21.38 3.43
N THR A 8 12.40 -22.28 2.76
CA THR A 8 13.53 -23.02 3.34
C THR A 8 14.66 -22.08 3.76
N SER A 9 15.06 -21.13 2.91
CA SER A 9 16.07 -20.12 3.25
C SER A 9 15.62 -19.18 4.36
N ALA A 10 14.36 -18.75 4.37
CA ALA A 10 13.82 -17.92 5.44
C ALA A 10 13.81 -18.65 6.79
N ARG A 11 13.39 -19.94 6.81
CA ARG A 11 13.43 -20.77 8.02
C ARG A 11 14.85 -20.97 8.54
N SER A 12 15.83 -21.20 7.65
CA SER A 12 17.23 -21.39 8.07
C SER A 12 17.79 -20.11 8.69
N LEU A 13 17.49 -18.94 8.12
CA LEU A 13 17.88 -17.64 8.67
C LEU A 13 17.26 -17.38 10.04
N VAL A 14 15.94 -17.57 10.17
CA VAL A 14 15.22 -17.34 11.43
C VAL A 14 15.74 -18.26 12.53
N THR A 15 15.91 -19.55 12.23
CA THR A 15 16.44 -20.54 13.20
C THR A 15 17.84 -20.17 13.68
N ALA A 16 18.70 -19.68 12.79
CA ALA A 16 20.09 -19.34 13.12
C ALA A 16 20.22 -18.04 13.93
N ARG A 17 19.42 -17.01 13.61
CA ARG A 17 19.56 -15.67 14.21
C ARG A 17 18.59 -15.39 15.36
N PHE A 18 17.43 -16.03 15.36
CA PHE A 18 16.36 -15.79 16.32
C PHE A 18 15.85 -17.11 16.90
N PRO A 19 16.70 -17.90 17.58
CA PRO A 19 16.32 -19.19 18.15
C PRO A 19 15.19 -19.09 19.17
N ASP A 20 15.04 -17.92 19.81
CA ASP A 20 14.01 -17.62 20.81
C ASP A 20 12.82 -16.83 20.22
N ALA A 21 12.67 -16.81 18.89
CA ALA A 21 11.52 -16.15 18.26
C ALA A 21 10.20 -16.79 18.72
N VAL A 22 9.24 -15.96 19.08
CA VAL A 22 7.86 -16.39 19.36
C VAL A 22 7.22 -16.88 18.07
N GLN A 23 7.44 -16.15 16.97
CA GLN A 23 7.02 -16.52 15.62
C GLN A 23 7.82 -15.72 14.60
N ALA A 24 7.83 -16.16 13.34
CA ALA A 24 8.21 -15.32 12.22
C ALA A 24 7.34 -15.63 10.99
N TRP A 25 7.14 -14.64 10.12
CA TRP A 25 6.34 -14.76 8.91
C TRP A 25 7.14 -14.30 7.70
N LEU A 26 7.20 -15.14 6.68
CA LEU A 26 7.67 -14.75 5.35
C LEU A 26 6.50 -14.22 4.55
N ALA A 27 6.62 -13.00 4.03
CA ALA A 27 5.63 -12.37 3.18
C ALA A 27 6.29 -11.88 1.88
N GLY A 28 5.58 -11.02 1.15
CA GLY A 28 6.09 -10.41 -0.09
C GLY A 28 5.76 -11.23 -1.35
N SER A 29 6.38 -10.85 -2.46
CA SER A 29 6.07 -11.44 -3.78
C SER A 29 6.43 -12.93 -3.88
N VAL A 30 7.35 -13.42 -3.04
CA VAL A 30 7.76 -14.82 -3.00
C VAL A 30 6.68 -15.76 -2.47
N THR A 31 5.77 -15.28 -1.63
CA THR A 31 4.66 -16.11 -1.12
C THR A 31 3.40 -16.03 -1.98
N THR A 32 3.26 -14.99 -2.81
CA THR A 32 2.11 -14.79 -3.69
C THR A 32 2.32 -15.30 -5.11
N GLY A 33 3.45 -15.95 -5.41
CA GLY A 33 3.77 -16.45 -6.74
C GLY A 33 4.04 -15.36 -7.79
N THR A 34 4.23 -14.11 -7.35
CA THR A 34 4.50 -12.96 -8.24
C THR A 34 5.97 -12.50 -8.11
N ALA A 35 6.86 -13.40 -7.74
CA ALA A 35 8.28 -13.10 -7.55
C ALA A 35 8.98 -12.83 -8.88
N THR A 36 9.94 -11.93 -8.82
CA THR A 36 10.88 -11.56 -9.89
C THR A 36 12.30 -11.92 -9.44
N GLU A 37 13.26 -11.87 -10.36
CA GLU A 37 14.68 -12.07 -10.03
C GLU A 37 15.21 -11.08 -8.97
N THR A 38 14.60 -9.90 -8.90
CA THR A 38 14.91 -8.84 -7.94
C THR A 38 14.06 -8.90 -6.65
N SER A 39 13.18 -9.89 -6.50
CA SER A 39 12.39 -10.03 -5.27
C SER A 39 13.26 -10.41 -4.08
N ASP A 40 12.93 -9.79 -2.96
CA ASP A 40 13.48 -10.00 -1.62
C ASP A 40 12.60 -10.95 -0.79
N LEU A 41 13.14 -11.38 0.35
CA LEU A 41 12.40 -12.06 1.41
C LEU A 41 11.99 -11.04 2.46
N ASP A 42 10.70 -10.69 2.51
CA ASP A 42 10.14 -9.88 3.59
C ASP A 42 9.86 -10.77 4.81
N ILE A 43 10.71 -10.71 5.84
CA ILE A 43 10.59 -11.57 7.03
C ILE A 43 10.26 -10.72 8.24
N THR A 44 9.07 -10.92 8.81
CA THR A 44 8.69 -10.32 10.10
C THR A 44 8.99 -11.30 11.23
N VAL A 45 9.82 -10.90 12.19
CA VAL A 45 10.16 -11.71 13.37
C VAL A 45 9.47 -11.12 14.60
N LEU A 46 8.75 -11.95 15.35
CA LEU A 46 8.15 -11.61 16.62
C LEU A 46 8.98 -12.16 17.78
N LEU A 47 9.48 -11.27 18.63
CA LEU A 47 10.14 -11.58 19.89
C LEU A 47 9.19 -11.32 21.06
N ALA A 48 9.41 -12.01 22.18
CA ALA A 48 8.70 -11.73 23.43
C ALA A 48 9.11 -10.37 24.01
N GLU A 49 10.41 -10.07 23.93
CA GLU A 49 11.05 -8.82 24.32
C GLU A 49 12.31 -8.59 23.48
N GLY A 50 12.82 -7.36 23.44
CA GLY A 50 14.07 -7.02 22.74
C GLY A 50 13.95 -5.80 21.83
N ASP A 51 15.00 -5.59 21.04
CA ASP A 51 15.16 -4.42 20.20
C ASP A 51 14.32 -4.50 18.93
N VAL A 52 13.48 -3.49 18.73
CA VAL A 52 12.69 -3.33 17.50
C VAL A 52 13.55 -2.64 16.44
N HIS A 53 13.75 -3.30 15.31
CA HIS A 53 14.58 -2.77 14.24
C HIS A 53 14.21 -3.36 12.88
N ARG A 54 14.72 -2.70 11.83
CA ARG A 54 14.70 -3.21 10.46
C ARG A 54 16.13 -3.36 9.98
N GLU A 55 16.42 -4.45 9.29
CA GLU A 55 17.74 -4.74 8.74
C GLU A 55 17.59 -5.31 7.33
N SER A 56 18.43 -4.84 6.40
CA SER A 56 18.58 -5.42 5.07
C SER A 56 19.87 -6.24 5.02
N LEU A 57 19.82 -7.47 4.52
CA LEU A 57 20.99 -8.35 4.41
C LEU A 57 20.89 -9.31 3.23
N GLU A 58 21.95 -10.07 2.97
CA GLU A 58 21.93 -11.19 2.05
C GLU A 58 22.04 -12.53 2.79
N HIS A 59 21.20 -13.50 2.43
CA HIS A 59 21.23 -14.87 2.96
C HIS A 59 21.02 -15.89 1.85
N GLU A 60 21.98 -16.79 1.65
CA GLU A 60 21.92 -17.82 0.60
C GLU A 60 21.63 -17.27 -0.82
N GLY A 61 22.08 -16.04 -1.09
CA GLY A 61 21.87 -15.35 -2.37
C GLY A 61 20.51 -14.65 -2.51
N TRP A 62 19.68 -14.64 -1.45
CA TRP A 62 18.48 -13.83 -1.34
C TRP A 62 18.80 -12.47 -0.70
N PRO A 63 18.35 -11.35 -1.28
CA PRO A 63 18.13 -10.13 -0.52
C PRO A 63 17.03 -10.38 0.52
N VAL A 64 17.23 -9.95 1.75
CA VAL A 64 16.30 -10.13 2.85
C VAL A 64 16.05 -8.80 3.52
N GLU A 65 14.77 -8.52 3.76
CA GLU A 65 14.28 -7.42 4.59
C GLU A 65 13.73 -8.01 5.88
N LEU A 66 14.47 -7.84 6.98
CA LEU A 66 14.06 -8.28 8.31
C LEU A 66 13.34 -7.16 9.05
N PHE A 67 12.15 -7.46 9.56
CA PHE A 67 11.36 -6.60 10.44
C PHE A 67 11.24 -7.26 11.80
N VAL A 68 12.11 -6.88 12.74
CA VAL A 68 12.16 -7.48 14.08
C VAL A 68 11.30 -6.64 15.02
N HIS A 69 10.30 -7.28 15.62
CA HIS A 69 9.28 -6.62 16.41
C HIS A 69 8.97 -7.37 17.71
N VAL A 70 8.40 -6.62 18.65
CA VAL A 70 7.61 -7.14 19.77
C VAL A 70 6.14 -6.81 19.49
N GLU A 71 5.21 -7.44 20.20
CA GLU A 71 3.78 -7.27 19.91
C GLU A 71 3.33 -5.80 19.93
N SER A 72 3.80 -5.00 20.90
CA SER A 72 3.43 -3.59 21.03
C SER A 72 3.84 -2.75 19.82
N SER A 73 4.98 -3.05 19.19
CA SER A 73 5.45 -2.31 18.01
C SER A 73 4.72 -2.72 16.74
N ILE A 74 4.31 -4.00 16.61
CA ILE A 74 3.38 -4.41 15.53
C ILE A 74 2.07 -3.65 15.65
N ARG A 75 1.45 -3.63 16.84
CA ARG A 75 0.18 -2.92 17.08
C ARG A 75 0.30 -1.43 16.79
N HIS A 76 1.41 -0.81 17.21
CA HIS A 76 1.68 0.59 16.91
C HIS A 76 1.74 0.87 15.40
N LEU A 77 2.47 0.03 14.65
CA LEU A 77 2.58 0.19 13.20
C LEU A 77 1.26 -0.08 12.48
N VAL A 78 0.46 -1.05 12.95
CA VAL A 78 -0.90 -1.27 12.46
C VAL A 78 -1.80 -0.04 12.67
N ALA A 79 -1.67 0.65 13.81
CA ALA A 79 -2.40 1.90 14.06
C ALA A 79 -1.94 3.05 13.15
N GLN A 80 -0.63 3.16 12.88
CA GLN A 80 -0.12 4.12 11.89
C GLN A 80 -0.61 3.81 10.47
N ASP A 81 -0.60 2.53 10.10
CA ASP A 81 -1.10 2.00 8.83
C ASP A 81 -2.57 2.33 8.60
N LEU A 82 -3.40 2.21 9.64
CA LEU A 82 -4.80 2.65 9.62
C LEU A 82 -4.91 4.14 9.31
N GLY A 83 -4.12 4.99 9.98
CA GLY A 83 -4.14 6.44 9.78
C GLY A 83 -3.75 6.86 8.36
N ARG A 84 -2.79 6.17 7.74
CA ARG A 84 -2.39 6.40 6.34
C ARG A 84 -3.13 5.53 5.33
N ARG A 85 -4.08 4.69 5.79
CA ARG A 85 -4.86 3.75 4.99
C ARG A 85 -4.02 2.77 4.16
N ARG A 86 -2.84 2.36 4.63
CA ARG A 86 -1.96 1.42 3.92
C ARG A 86 -1.56 0.30 4.88
N PRO A 87 -2.15 -0.92 4.78
CA PRO A 87 -2.06 -1.94 5.82
C PRO A 87 -0.80 -2.82 5.68
N THR A 88 0.38 -2.20 5.60
CA THR A 88 1.65 -2.90 5.34
C THR A 88 1.96 -3.94 6.43
N MET A 89 2.01 -3.53 7.70
CA MET A 89 2.37 -4.42 8.80
C MET A 89 1.32 -5.52 9.00
N ALA A 90 0.04 -5.16 8.92
CA ALA A 90 -1.04 -6.13 9.00
C ALA A 90 -0.94 -7.20 7.91
N ARG A 91 -0.59 -6.83 6.67
CA ARG A 91 -0.38 -7.79 5.57
C ARG A 91 0.82 -8.70 5.78
N LEU A 92 1.95 -8.15 6.22
CA LEU A 92 3.16 -8.95 6.46
C LEU A 92 2.89 -10.08 7.47
N VAL A 93 2.15 -9.77 8.54
CA VAL A 93 1.83 -10.73 9.61
C VAL A 93 0.66 -11.67 9.23
N ALA A 94 -0.44 -11.13 8.72
CA ALA A 94 -1.65 -11.91 8.46
C ALA A 94 -1.48 -12.86 7.26
N LEU A 95 -0.90 -12.36 6.17
CA LEU A 95 -0.78 -13.09 4.91
C LEU A 95 0.56 -13.83 4.78
N GLY A 96 1.48 -13.61 5.72
CA GLY A 96 2.78 -14.26 5.71
C GLY A 96 2.70 -15.75 6.08
N VAL A 97 3.57 -16.54 5.46
CA VAL A 97 3.75 -17.96 5.75
C VAL A 97 4.52 -18.11 7.08
N PRO A 98 3.97 -18.81 8.08
CA PRO A 98 4.67 -19.05 9.35
C PRO A 98 5.99 -19.82 9.14
N LEU A 99 7.03 -19.38 9.83
CA LEU A 99 8.38 -19.94 9.76
C LEU A 99 8.77 -20.72 11.03
N VAL A 100 8.11 -20.45 12.15
CA VAL A 100 8.27 -21.18 13.41
C VAL A 100 7.04 -22.05 13.63
N ASP A 101 7.25 -23.31 14.01
CA ASP A 101 6.15 -24.24 14.26
C ASP A 101 5.44 -23.90 15.59
N GLY A 102 4.11 -24.08 15.62
CA GLY A 102 3.28 -23.78 16.79
C GLY A 102 2.42 -22.52 16.63
N GLU A 103 1.76 -22.13 17.72
CA GLU A 103 0.73 -21.06 17.76
C GLU A 103 1.27 -19.73 18.32
N GLY A 104 2.60 -19.57 18.38
CA GLY A 104 3.22 -18.32 18.81
C GLY A 104 2.73 -17.14 17.95
N GLY A 105 2.40 -16.02 18.61
CA GLY A 105 1.89 -14.83 17.92
C GLY A 105 0.49 -14.97 17.30
N ALA A 106 -0.27 -16.03 17.60
CA ALA A 106 -1.61 -16.21 17.05
C ALA A 106 -2.55 -15.03 17.37
N ASP A 107 -2.44 -14.44 18.55
CA ASP A 107 -3.26 -13.30 18.97
C ASP A 107 -2.99 -12.05 18.12
N ILE A 108 -1.71 -11.72 17.89
CA ILE A 108 -1.35 -10.58 17.06
C ILE A 108 -1.67 -10.83 15.58
N ARG A 109 -1.53 -12.08 15.12
CA ARG A 109 -1.91 -12.45 13.75
C ARG A 109 -3.41 -12.31 13.52
N ARG A 110 -4.25 -12.82 14.43
CA ARG A 110 -5.72 -12.63 14.36
C ARG A 110 -6.11 -11.16 14.39
N HIS A 111 -5.42 -10.34 15.19
CA HIS A 111 -5.64 -8.90 15.18
C HIS A 111 -5.35 -8.28 13.80
N CYS A 112 -4.22 -8.64 13.18
CA CYS A 112 -3.89 -8.18 11.84
C CYS A 112 -4.90 -8.66 10.78
N GLU A 113 -5.34 -9.92 10.85
CA GLU A 113 -6.39 -10.46 9.98
C GLU A 113 -7.71 -9.69 10.10
N GLN A 114 -8.13 -9.39 11.34
CA GLN A 114 -9.32 -8.59 11.61
C GLN A 114 -9.19 -7.17 11.05
N VAL A 115 -8.06 -6.51 11.26
CA VAL A 115 -7.82 -5.17 10.67
C VAL A 115 -7.94 -5.21 9.15
N LEU A 116 -7.36 -6.21 8.48
CA LEU A 116 -7.46 -6.32 7.02
C LEU A 116 -8.91 -6.53 6.56
N ALA A 117 -9.68 -7.34 7.28
CA ALA A 117 -11.08 -7.63 6.97
C ALA A 117 -11.99 -6.43 7.20
N ASP A 118 -11.78 -5.68 8.30
CA ASP A 118 -12.56 -4.49 8.64
C ASP A 118 -12.32 -3.34 7.66
N GLY A 119 -11.13 -3.29 7.05
CA GLY A 119 -10.77 -2.22 6.14
C GLY A 119 -10.45 -0.91 6.86
N PRO A 120 -10.07 0.14 6.12
CA PRO A 120 -9.94 1.47 6.70
C PRO A 120 -11.32 2.10 6.91
N GLY A 121 -11.51 2.80 8.04
CA GLY A 121 -12.71 3.63 8.26
C GLY A 121 -12.85 4.75 7.22
N PRO A 122 -13.95 5.52 7.20
CA PRO A 122 -14.09 6.67 6.31
C PRO A 122 -12.98 7.71 6.55
N LEU A 123 -12.65 8.49 5.52
CA LEU A 123 -11.82 9.68 5.73
C LEU A 123 -12.53 10.64 6.68
N ALA A 124 -11.76 11.31 7.53
CA ALA A 124 -12.26 12.46 8.26
C ALA A 124 -12.76 13.53 7.26
N PRO A 125 -13.84 14.26 7.57
CA PRO A 125 -14.41 15.25 6.66
C PRO A 125 -13.37 16.23 6.09
N GLU A 126 -12.45 16.72 6.92
CA GLU A 126 -11.40 17.66 6.51
C GLU A 126 -10.39 17.01 5.57
N ALA A 127 -10.09 15.72 5.76
CA ALA A 127 -9.22 14.97 4.86
C ALA A 127 -9.89 14.70 3.51
N MET A 128 -11.20 14.46 3.51
CA MET A 128 -11.99 14.33 2.27
C MET A 128 -12.05 15.66 1.51
N GLU A 129 -12.28 16.77 2.20
CA GLU A 129 -12.23 18.11 1.59
C GLU A 129 -10.85 18.42 1.01
N TYR A 130 -9.78 18.12 1.74
CA TYR A 130 -8.42 18.29 1.23
C TYR A 130 -8.16 17.45 -0.02
N ALA A 131 -8.54 16.17 -0.03
CA ALA A 131 -8.33 15.30 -1.19
C ALA A 131 -9.09 15.80 -2.44
N ARG A 132 -10.34 16.26 -2.25
CA ARG A 132 -11.12 16.89 -3.33
C ARG A 132 -10.45 18.16 -3.85
N TYR A 133 -9.98 19.01 -2.93
CA TYR A 133 -9.28 20.24 -3.28
C TYR A 133 -7.99 19.95 -4.05
N ALA A 134 -7.14 19.07 -3.53
CA ALA A 134 -5.86 18.72 -4.13
C ALA A 134 -6.04 18.14 -5.54
N LEU A 135 -6.99 17.23 -5.73
CA LEU A 135 -7.28 16.69 -7.06
C LEU A 135 -7.87 17.74 -8.00
N THR A 136 -8.72 18.65 -7.51
CA THR A 136 -9.26 19.74 -8.32
C THR A 136 -8.16 20.69 -8.81
N ASP A 137 -7.24 21.07 -7.92
CA ASP A 137 -6.11 21.95 -8.21
C ASP A 137 -5.17 21.33 -9.26
N LEU A 138 -4.78 20.05 -9.07
CA LEU A 138 -3.97 19.31 -10.05
C LEU A 138 -4.68 19.14 -11.40
N LEU A 139 -6.01 19.00 -11.39
CA LEU A 139 -6.79 18.84 -12.61
C LEU A 139 -6.84 20.15 -13.41
N ASP A 140 -6.88 21.30 -12.74
CA ASP A 140 -6.77 22.60 -13.39
C ASP A 140 -5.37 22.83 -13.98
N ASP A 141 -4.30 22.40 -13.32
CA ASP A 141 -2.95 22.39 -13.88
C ASP A 141 -2.85 21.50 -15.13
N LEU A 142 -3.43 20.30 -15.10
CA LEU A 142 -3.45 19.38 -16.23
C LEU A 142 -4.22 19.96 -17.44
N ARG A 143 -5.29 20.70 -17.18
CA ARG A 143 -6.09 21.41 -18.21
C ARG A 143 -5.37 22.65 -18.73
N GLY A 144 -4.63 23.36 -17.88
CA GLY A 144 -3.82 24.52 -18.23
C GLY A 144 -2.68 24.18 -19.20
N GLY A 145 -2.24 22.92 -19.18
CA GLY A 145 -1.19 22.42 -20.06
C GLY A 145 0.17 23.04 -19.73
N GLY A 146 1.09 23.03 -20.69
CA GLY A 146 2.45 23.51 -20.49
C GLY A 146 3.49 22.63 -21.20
N PRO A 147 4.78 22.79 -20.84
CA PRO A 147 5.84 21.90 -21.32
C PRO A 147 5.53 20.43 -21.01
N ALA A 148 5.85 19.53 -21.94
CA ALA A 148 5.47 18.11 -21.84
C ALA A 148 5.99 17.43 -20.57
N GLU A 149 7.19 17.80 -20.11
CA GLU A 149 7.80 17.30 -18.88
C GLU A 149 7.05 17.74 -17.62
N VAL A 150 6.50 18.97 -17.62
CA VAL A 150 5.72 19.49 -16.49
C VAL A 150 4.35 18.81 -16.46
N VAL A 151 3.68 18.77 -17.61
CA VAL A 151 2.35 18.17 -17.71
C VAL A 151 2.38 16.66 -17.45
N GLY A 152 3.44 15.98 -17.92
CA GLY A 152 3.66 14.57 -17.61
C GLY A 152 3.80 14.31 -16.11
N ALA A 153 4.49 15.19 -15.37
CA ALA A 153 4.58 15.09 -13.92
C ALA A 153 3.21 15.32 -13.24
N VAL A 154 2.45 16.33 -13.68
CA VAL A 154 1.09 16.59 -13.17
C VAL A 154 0.16 15.41 -13.46
N ALA A 155 0.22 14.80 -14.65
CA ALA A 155 -0.60 13.65 -15.00
C ALA A 155 -0.37 12.45 -14.07
N VAL A 156 0.87 12.20 -13.64
CA VAL A 156 1.18 11.14 -12.66
C VAL A 156 0.52 11.42 -11.31
N GLU A 157 0.55 12.67 -10.84
CA GLU A 157 -0.10 13.04 -9.58
C GLU A 157 -1.64 13.02 -9.70
N VAL A 158 -2.22 13.50 -10.80
CA VAL A 158 -3.67 13.39 -11.06
C VAL A 158 -4.11 11.93 -11.04
N TRP A 159 -3.39 11.03 -11.72
CA TRP A 159 -3.69 9.60 -11.71
C TRP A 159 -3.64 9.03 -10.29
N ARG A 160 -2.62 9.38 -9.52
CA ARG A 160 -2.43 8.89 -8.16
C ARG A 160 -3.53 9.38 -7.21
N GLU A 161 -3.82 10.68 -7.20
CA GLU A 161 -4.84 11.28 -6.35
C GLU A 161 -6.26 10.81 -6.76
N THR A 162 -6.50 10.59 -8.06
CA THR A 162 -7.75 9.98 -8.54
C THR A 162 -7.91 8.56 -8.00
N ALA A 163 -6.86 7.73 -8.07
CA ALA A 163 -6.88 6.36 -7.55
C ALA A 163 -7.09 6.32 -6.01
N ASP A 164 -6.36 7.16 -5.27
CA ASP A 164 -6.46 7.23 -3.81
C ASP A 164 -7.86 7.74 -3.37
N LEU A 165 -8.40 8.75 -4.04
CA LEU A 165 -9.74 9.28 -3.76
C LEU A 165 -10.84 8.26 -4.08
N LEU A 166 -10.72 7.54 -5.20
CA LEU A 166 -11.63 6.46 -5.56
C LEU A 166 -11.65 5.36 -4.49
N LEU A 167 -10.47 4.89 -4.06
CA LEU A 167 -10.37 3.90 -2.99
C LEU A 167 -10.96 4.43 -1.67
N ALA A 168 -10.75 5.71 -1.35
CA ALA A 168 -11.33 6.34 -0.17
C ALA A 168 -12.87 6.42 -0.24
N ALA A 169 -13.44 6.75 -1.40
CA ALA A 169 -14.88 6.81 -1.63
C ALA A 169 -15.55 5.44 -1.43
N HIS A 170 -14.83 4.35 -1.71
CA HIS A 170 -15.29 2.97 -1.51
C HIS A 170 -14.83 2.35 -0.17
N HIS A 171 -14.28 3.14 0.76
CA HIS A 171 -13.76 2.66 2.04
C HIS A 171 -12.73 1.52 1.90
N ARG A 172 -11.93 1.54 0.83
CA ARG A 172 -10.88 0.56 0.58
C ARG A 172 -9.53 1.06 1.06
N TRP A 173 -8.65 0.11 1.31
CA TRP A 173 -7.23 0.35 1.53
C TRP A 173 -6.61 1.04 0.31
N SER A 174 -5.55 1.80 0.57
CA SER A 174 -4.66 2.39 -0.42
C SER A 174 -3.30 1.67 -0.39
N GLY A 175 -2.42 2.02 -1.31
CA GLY A 175 -1.06 1.51 -1.39
C GLY A 175 -0.10 2.52 -2.01
N SER A 176 1.14 2.07 -2.23
CA SER A 176 2.15 2.82 -2.97
C SER A 176 2.72 1.97 -4.09
N GLY A 177 3.02 2.59 -5.24
CA GLY A 177 3.54 1.89 -6.42
C GLY A 177 2.65 0.71 -6.80
N LYS A 178 3.22 -0.50 -6.88
CA LYS A 178 2.48 -1.73 -7.23
C LYS A 178 1.26 -1.99 -6.35
N TRP A 179 1.28 -1.56 -5.09
CA TRP A 179 0.17 -1.80 -4.17
C TRP A 179 -1.05 -0.93 -4.48
N LEU A 180 -0.88 0.30 -4.96
CA LEU A 180 -2.02 1.15 -5.33
C LEU A 180 -2.86 0.48 -6.44
N VAL A 181 -2.17 -0.07 -7.45
CA VAL A 181 -2.81 -0.83 -8.54
C VAL A 181 -3.47 -2.12 -8.04
N ARG A 182 -2.85 -2.82 -7.08
CA ARG A 182 -3.44 -4.02 -6.47
C ARG A 182 -4.71 -3.71 -5.67
N GLU A 183 -4.76 -2.56 -4.97
CA GLU A 183 -5.99 -2.13 -4.29
C GLU A 183 -7.10 -1.80 -5.28
N LEU A 184 -6.79 -1.11 -6.38
CA LEU A 184 -7.76 -0.86 -7.45
C LEU A 184 -8.28 -2.16 -8.05
N ALA A 185 -7.40 -3.14 -8.32
CA ALA A 185 -7.81 -4.45 -8.83
C ALA A 185 -8.69 -5.22 -7.81
N ALA A 186 -8.40 -5.09 -6.51
CA ALA A 186 -9.23 -5.70 -5.47
C ALA A 186 -10.59 -5.00 -5.32
N LEU A 187 -10.66 -3.69 -5.58
CA LEU A 187 -11.92 -2.95 -5.71
C LEU A 187 -12.69 -3.44 -6.94
N ASP A 188 -12.04 -3.52 -8.10
CA ASP A 188 -12.63 -3.99 -9.35
C ASP A 188 -13.25 -5.39 -9.23
N LEU A 189 -12.56 -6.30 -8.56
CA LEU A 189 -13.08 -7.64 -8.31
C LEU A 189 -14.33 -7.61 -7.42
N ALA A 190 -14.37 -6.74 -6.40
CA ALA A 190 -15.45 -6.67 -5.43
C ALA A 190 -16.70 -5.95 -5.98
N GLU A 191 -16.51 -4.90 -6.77
CA GLU A 191 -17.60 -4.05 -7.30
C GLU A 191 -17.94 -4.37 -8.77
N HIS A 192 -17.25 -5.33 -9.38
CA HIS A 192 -17.39 -5.69 -10.79
C HIS A 192 -17.13 -4.51 -11.75
N THR A 193 -16.09 -3.75 -11.47
CA THR A 193 -15.67 -2.57 -12.25
C THR A 193 -14.36 -2.83 -13.01
N ALA A 194 -13.84 -1.80 -13.68
CA ALA A 194 -12.59 -1.86 -14.45
C ALA A 194 -11.70 -0.63 -14.22
N TYR A 195 -11.80 0.00 -13.05
CA TYR A 195 -11.09 1.23 -12.70
C TYR A 195 -9.57 1.10 -12.85
N ALA A 196 -8.99 -0.03 -12.47
CA ALA A 196 -7.54 -0.23 -12.56
C ALA A 196 -7.05 -0.14 -14.01
N ALA A 197 -7.74 -0.80 -14.95
CA ALA A 197 -7.41 -0.79 -16.36
C ALA A 197 -7.69 0.58 -16.99
N VAL A 198 -8.86 1.16 -16.71
CA VAL A 198 -9.27 2.46 -17.25
C VAL A 198 -8.32 3.58 -16.81
N LEU A 199 -7.94 3.62 -15.52
CA LEU A 199 -6.98 4.61 -15.02
C LEU A 199 -5.57 4.41 -15.59
N HIS A 200 -5.15 3.15 -15.81
CA HIS A 200 -3.87 2.87 -16.47
C HIS A 200 -3.84 3.41 -17.90
N ASP A 201 -4.86 3.11 -18.70
CA ASP A 201 -4.97 3.57 -20.08
C ASP A 201 -5.08 5.10 -20.14
N ALA A 202 -5.82 5.71 -19.22
CA ALA A 202 -5.96 7.15 -19.11
C ALA A 202 -4.63 7.85 -18.80
N LEU A 203 -3.83 7.32 -17.86
CA LEU A 203 -2.49 7.83 -17.59
C LEU A 203 -1.58 7.67 -18.81
N HIS A 204 -1.61 6.51 -19.47
CA HIS A 204 -0.81 6.27 -20.67
C HIS A 204 -1.16 7.27 -21.80
N SER A 205 -2.45 7.54 -22.01
CA SER A 205 -2.93 8.54 -22.96
C SER A 205 -2.42 9.94 -22.59
N ALA A 206 -2.51 10.30 -21.30
CA ALA A 206 -2.07 11.59 -20.82
C ALA A 206 -0.57 11.81 -21.03
N LEU A 207 0.25 10.80 -20.75
CA LEU A 207 1.71 10.85 -21.01
C LEU A 207 2.07 10.90 -22.50
N SER A 208 1.12 10.55 -23.37
CA SER A 208 1.25 10.64 -24.83
C SER A 208 0.67 11.95 -25.41
N GLY A 209 0.19 12.85 -24.56
CA GLY A 209 -0.34 14.17 -24.92
C GLY A 209 -1.85 14.28 -25.06
N ASP A 210 -2.60 13.19 -24.86
CA ASP A 210 -4.07 13.23 -24.78
C ASP A 210 -4.54 13.08 -23.34
N HIS A 211 -4.77 14.23 -22.69
CA HIS A 211 -5.08 14.30 -21.27
C HIS A 211 -6.58 14.08 -20.97
N ALA A 212 -7.45 14.15 -21.98
CA ALA A 212 -8.89 14.14 -21.79
C ALA A 212 -9.40 12.88 -21.05
N PRO A 213 -8.93 11.65 -21.38
CA PRO A 213 -9.35 10.46 -20.65
C PRO A 213 -9.04 10.51 -19.15
N LEU A 214 -7.88 11.05 -18.78
CA LEU A 214 -7.49 11.18 -17.37
C LEU A 214 -8.30 12.27 -16.66
N GLN A 215 -8.57 13.37 -17.34
CA GLN A 215 -9.43 14.43 -16.83
C GLN A 215 -10.85 13.93 -16.55
N ASP A 216 -11.43 13.18 -17.49
CA ASP A 216 -12.77 12.60 -17.37
C ASP A 216 -12.86 11.61 -16.19
N GLN A 217 -11.83 10.79 -15.97
CA GLN A 217 -11.79 9.88 -14.81
C GLN A 217 -11.69 10.65 -13.49
N ALA A 218 -10.85 11.68 -13.42
CA ALA A 218 -10.73 12.52 -12.23
C ALA A 218 -12.05 13.23 -11.90
N ASP A 219 -12.72 13.82 -12.89
CA ASP A 219 -14.03 14.46 -12.73
C ASP A 219 -15.10 13.44 -12.26
N ALA A 220 -15.11 12.23 -12.83
CA ALA A 220 -16.03 11.18 -12.42
C ALA A 220 -15.85 10.78 -10.95
N VAL A 221 -14.59 10.60 -10.50
CA VAL A 221 -14.28 10.27 -9.11
C VAL A 221 -14.62 11.42 -8.16
N LEU A 222 -14.31 12.67 -8.53
CA LEU A 222 -14.73 13.85 -7.77
C LEU A 222 -16.25 13.87 -7.61
N GLY A 223 -16.99 13.52 -8.67
CA GLY A 223 -18.46 13.41 -8.64
C GLY A 223 -19.01 12.45 -7.58
N LEU A 224 -18.28 11.37 -7.25
CA LEU A 224 -18.67 10.41 -6.20
C LEU A 224 -18.63 11.02 -4.80
N VAL A 225 -17.80 12.04 -4.59
CA VAL A 225 -17.52 12.63 -3.26
C VAL A 225 -17.98 14.09 -3.14
N GLY A 226 -18.93 14.52 -3.98
CA GLY A 226 -19.53 15.85 -3.92
C GLY A 226 -18.96 16.86 -4.91
N GLY A 227 -18.17 16.40 -5.88
CA GLY A 227 -17.65 17.19 -7.00
C GLY A 227 -16.37 17.95 -6.68
N PRO A 228 -15.86 18.72 -7.68
CA PRO A 228 -14.68 19.57 -7.53
C PRO A 228 -14.81 20.55 -6.36
N LEU A 229 -13.68 20.91 -5.75
CA LEU A 229 -13.62 21.87 -4.66
C LEU A 229 -12.43 22.81 -4.86
N TRP A 230 -12.70 24.08 -5.10
CA TRP A 230 -11.69 25.13 -5.11
C TRP A 230 -12.23 26.35 -4.38
N ALA A 231 -13.32 26.91 -4.90
CA ALA A 231 -14.00 28.03 -4.28
C ALA A 231 -14.56 27.62 -2.90
N GLY A 232 -14.17 28.34 -1.86
CA GLY A 232 -14.62 28.10 -0.49
C GLY A 232 -13.76 27.10 0.29
N TYR A 233 -12.74 26.48 -0.31
CA TYR A 233 -11.78 25.69 0.44
C TYR A 233 -10.98 26.57 1.41
N ARG A 234 -10.82 26.11 2.65
CA ARG A 234 -10.02 26.77 3.68
C ARG A 234 -9.38 25.72 4.58
N ALA A 235 -8.07 25.78 4.72
CA ALA A 235 -7.34 25.02 5.72
C ALA A 235 -6.65 25.95 6.72
N GLU A 236 -6.57 25.52 7.98
CA GLU A 236 -5.73 26.17 8.98
C GLU A 236 -4.27 25.72 8.82
N ALA A 237 -3.33 26.65 8.95
CA ALA A 237 -1.93 26.32 8.97
C ALA A 237 -1.62 25.48 10.23
N ARG A 238 -1.09 24.27 10.05
CA ARG A 238 -0.51 23.48 11.14
C ARG A 238 0.93 23.96 11.34
N LEU A 239 1.13 24.84 12.33
CA LEU A 239 2.44 25.30 12.78
C LEU A 239 3.12 24.27 13.68
#